data_AF-A0A842JWJ6-F1
#
_entry.id   AF-A0A842JWJ6-F1
#
_cell.length_a   1.000
_cell.length_b   1.000
_cell.length_c   1.000
_cell.angle_alpha   90.00
_cell.angle_beta   90.00
_cell.angle_gamma   90.00
#
_symmetry.space_group_name_H-M   'P 1'
#
loop_
_entity.id
_entity.type
_entity.pdbx_description
1 polymer ?
#
loop_
_entity_poly.entity_id
_entity_poly.type
_entity_poly.pdbx_seq_one_letter_code
_entity_poly.pdbx_strand_id
1 'polypeptide(L)'
;MVIDPATLPTATAVDSDPRHTPEWRRALQASLPVGIGLIPLGIALGVLVVQQGLNPWWAMVFTSLIYAGSLEFVAVGMVAAMTPLPYIALTALLVNFRHVFYALSFPLDRVKGGLARFYSMFALTDEAYAMSVTGDRKSMSGRVIVYSQLYLHAYWIGGAILGATAAQWIPDNIVGLDFALTALFVVLSIEAIRAQSGYAVPAMAVTCALIARLADPDHMLPIAMGAFVSLLIVRYFLSRRKVSADA
;
A
#
# COMPACT_ATOMS: atom_id res chain seq x y z
N MET A 1 20.12 10.00 -61.78
CA MET A 1 19.61 8.77 -61.18
C MET A 1 18.50 9.17 -60.23
N VAL A 2 17.28 9.27 -60.75
CA VAL A 2 16.10 9.70 -60.01
C VAL A 2 15.58 8.48 -59.27
N ILE A 3 15.65 8.49 -57.94
CA ILE A 3 15.13 7.41 -57.10
C ILE A 3 13.60 7.54 -57.12
N ASP A 4 12.93 6.48 -57.59
CA ASP A 4 11.48 6.39 -57.61
C ASP A 4 10.93 6.24 -56.18
N PRO A 5 10.14 7.21 -55.68
CA PRO A 5 9.56 7.15 -54.34
C PRO A 5 8.59 5.98 -54.14
N ALA A 6 8.15 5.29 -55.20
CA ALA A 6 7.30 4.10 -55.12
C ALA A 6 8.04 2.81 -54.71
N THR A 7 9.38 2.85 -54.61
CA THR A 7 10.21 1.67 -54.25
C THR A 7 10.61 1.62 -52.77
N LEU A 8 10.16 2.58 -51.97
CA LEU A 8 10.40 2.57 -50.53
C LEU A 8 9.56 1.47 -49.88
N PRO A 9 10.16 0.52 -49.13
CA PRO A 9 9.39 -0.43 -48.35
C PRO A 9 8.47 0.37 -47.44
N THR A 10 7.16 0.11 -47.56
CA THR A 10 6.16 0.66 -46.66
C THR A 10 6.56 0.22 -45.26
N ALA A 11 7.12 1.13 -44.47
CA ALA A 11 7.42 0.87 -43.08
C ALA A 11 6.11 0.34 -42.48
N THR A 12 6.12 -0.92 -42.05
CA THR A 12 4.98 -1.53 -41.41
C THR A 12 4.62 -0.63 -40.24
N ALA A 13 3.53 0.12 -40.39
CA ALA A 13 2.99 0.90 -39.30
C ALA A 13 2.81 -0.08 -38.15
N VAL A 14 3.57 0.10 -37.07
CA VAL A 14 3.39 -0.67 -35.85
C VAL A 14 1.95 -0.42 -35.44
N ASP A 15 1.11 -1.42 -35.64
CA ASP A 15 -0.29 -1.40 -35.29
C ASP A 15 -0.39 -1.04 -33.80
N SER A 16 -0.89 0.16 -33.54
CA SER A 16 -0.99 0.76 -32.21
C SER A 16 -2.43 0.75 -31.73
N ASP A 17 -3.25 -0.21 -32.19
CA ASP A 17 -4.55 -0.48 -31.57
C ASP A 17 -4.33 -1.04 -30.14
N PRO A 18 -4.83 -0.36 -29.08
CA PRO A 18 -4.77 -0.85 -27.70
C PRO A 18 -5.36 -2.26 -27.51
N ARG A 19 -6.17 -2.74 -28.46
CA ARG A 19 -6.79 -4.08 -28.45
C ARG A 19 -5.83 -5.21 -28.82
N HIS A 20 -4.70 -4.92 -29.48
CA HIS A 20 -3.69 -5.93 -29.85
C HIS A 20 -2.51 -6.01 -28.86
N THR A 21 -2.42 -5.08 -27.91
CA THR A 21 -1.34 -5.11 -26.91
C THR A 21 -1.62 -6.22 -25.89
N PRO A 22 -0.66 -7.12 -25.63
CA PRO A 22 -0.88 -8.23 -24.70
C PRO A 22 -1.16 -7.71 -23.28
N GLU A 23 -2.03 -8.41 -22.56
CA GLU A 23 -2.56 -7.96 -21.26
C GLU A 23 -1.48 -7.71 -20.20
N TRP A 24 -0.39 -8.49 -20.19
CA TRP A 24 0.74 -8.29 -19.28
C TRP A 24 1.46 -6.96 -19.54
N ARG A 25 1.61 -6.55 -20.80
CA ARG A 25 2.27 -5.28 -21.16
C ARG A 25 1.39 -4.09 -20.79
N ARG A 26 0.07 -4.23 -20.98
CA ARG A 26 -0.92 -3.23 -20.56
C ARG A 26 -0.93 -3.08 -19.04
N ALA A 27 -0.88 -4.19 -18.31
CA ALA A 27 -0.79 -4.20 -16.85
C ALA A 27 0.50 -3.53 -16.35
N LEU A 28 1.64 -3.79 -17.00
CA LEU A 28 2.93 -3.17 -16.69
C LEU A 28 2.88 -1.64 -16.88
N GLN A 29 2.33 -1.18 -18.01
CA GLN A 29 2.18 0.26 -18.28
C GLN A 29 1.26 0.94 -17.27
N ALA A 30 0.18 0.26 -16.88
CA ALA A 30 -0.75 0.77 -15.87
C ALA A 30 -0.12 0.80 -14.46
N SER A 31 0.71 -0.18 -14.10
CA SER A 31 1.32 -0.27 -12.77
C SER A 31 2.56 0.59 -12.58
N LEU A 32 3.23 1.01 -13.65
CA LEU A 32 4.51 1.71 -13.57
C LEU A 32 4.46 3.02 -12.75
N PRO A 33 3.45 3.92 -12.93
CA PRO A 33 3.38 5.15 -12.14
C PRO A 33 3.23 4.88 -10.64
N VAL A 34 2.48 3.84 -10.29
CA VAL A 34 2.30 3.40 -8.90
C VAL A 34 3.59 2.77 -8.36
N GLY A 35 4.27 1.96 -9.18
CA GLY A 35 5.55 1.34 -8.85
C GLY A 35 6.64 2.34 -8.47
N ILE A 36 6.67 3.51 -9.10
CA ILE A 36 7.62 4.59 -8.77
C ILE A 36 7.45 5.06 -7.31
N GLY A 37 6.23 5.04 -6.77
CA GLY A 37 5.97 5.34 -5.35
C GLY A 37 6.23 4.14 -4.42
N LEU A 38 5.90 2.93 -4.86
CA LEU A 38 6.06 1.70 -4.07
C LEU A 38 7.53 1.31 -3.85
N ILE A 39 8.41 1.50 -4.83
CA ILE A 39 9.82 1.07 -4.73
C ILE A 39 10.55 1.78 -3.57
N PRO A 40 10.51 3.13 -3.44
CA PRO A 40 11.12 3.82 -2.29
C PRO A 40 10.54 3.38 -0.95
N LEU A 41 9.23 3.14 -0.88
CA LEU A 41 8.59 2.63 0.33
C LEU A 41 9.08 1.21 0.67
N GLY A 42 9.18 0.32 -0.33
CA GLY A 42 9.77 -1.00 -0.17
C GLY A 42 11.22 -0.92 0.32
N ILE A 43 12.03 -0.03 -0.27
CA ILE A 43 13.41 0.23 0.18
C ILE A 43 13.43 0.64 1.65
N ALA A 44 12.57 1.56 2.06
CA ALA A 44 12.47 1.99 3.45
C ALA A 44 12.12 0.81 4.39
N LEU A 45 11.22 -0.08 3.98
CA LEU A 45 10.88 -1.29 4.74
C LEU A 45 12.08 -2.24 4.86
N GLY A 46 12.79 -2.49 3.75
CA GLY A 46 13.98 -3.34 3.74
C GLY A 46 15.09 -2.82 4.66
N VAL A 47 15.33 -1.50 4.61
CA VAL A 47 16.26 -0.83 5.51
C VAL A 47 15.80 -0.97 6.97
N LEU A 48 14.50 -0.77 7.24
CA LEU A 48 13.94 -0.90 8.59
C LEU A 48 14.16 -2.29 9.19
N VAL A 49 13.97 -3.35 8.41
CA VAL A 49 14.20 -4.74 8.87
C VAL A 49 15.61 -4.91 9.42
N VAL A 50 16.62 -4.43 8.69
CA VAL A 50 18.03 -4.53 9.09
C VAL A 50 18.32 -3.65 10.30
N GLN A 51 17.79 -2.43 10.34
CA GLN A 51 17.95 -1.52 11.48
C GLN A 51 17.37 -2.08 12.79
N GLN A 52 16.29 -2.85 12.70
CA GLN A 52 15.64 -3.50 13.84
C GLN A 52 16.38 -4.79 14.27
N GLY A 53 17.58 -5.03 13.74
CA GLY A 53 18.42 -6.18 14.08
C GLY A 53 17.95 -7.51 13.48
N LEU A 54 16.95 -7.49 12.60
CA LEU A 54 16.49 -8.69 11.92
C LEU A 54 17.39 -9.01 10.73
N ASN A 55 17.52 -10.31 10.43
CA ASN A 55 18.28 -10.74 9.27
C ASN A 55 17.62 -10.21 7.96
N PRO A 56 18.37 -9.62 7.02
CA PRO A 56 17.84 -9.03 5.79
C PRO A 56 16.90 -9.91 4.95
N TRP A 57 17.00 -11.25 4.99
CA TRP A 57 16.05 -12.12 4.28
C TRP A 57 14.62 -12.01 4.83
N TRP A 58 14.43 -11.54 6.07
CA TRP A 58 13.11 -11.24 6.61
C TRP A 58 12.38 -10.19 5.79
N ALA A 59 13.07 -9.24 5.15
CA ALA A 59 12.42 -8.25 4.29
C ALA A 59 11.64 -8.92 3.16
N MET A 60 12.21 -9.97 2.54
CA MET A 60 11.52 -10.76 1.52
C MET A 60 10.34 -11.55 2.10
N VAL A 61 10.47 -12.07 3.32
CA VAL A 61 9.40 -12.85 3.97
C VAL A 61 8.21 -11.96 4.34
N PHE A 62 8.45 -10.80 4.93
CA PHE A 62 7.39 -9.82 5.24
C PHE A 62 6.67 -9.42 3.95
N THR A 63 7.43 -8.98 2.94
CA THR A 63 6.88 -8.49 1.67
C THR A 63 6.16 -9.55 0.85
N SER A 64 6.53 -10.83 0.96
CA SER A 64 5.89 -11.92 0.21
C SER A 64 4.68 -12.54 0.91
N LEU A 65 4.68 -12.59 2.26
CA LEU A 65 3.66 -13.30 3.04
C LEU A 65 2.62 -12.37 3.68
N ILE A 66 3.05 -11.20 4.15
CA ILE A 66 2.15 -10.24 4.80
C ILE A 66 1.55 -9.32 3.73
N TYR A 67 2.40 -8.73 2.87
CA TYR A 67 2.02 -7.87 1.75
C TYR A 67 0.86 -6.91 2.08
N ALA A 68 1.03 -6.13 3.15
CA ALA A 68 -0.01 -5.26 3.71
C ALA A 68 0.48 -3.81 3.92
N GLY A 69 1.59 -3.44 3.28
CA GLY A 69 2.11 -2.08 3.22
C GLY A 69 2.38 -1.52 4.62
N SER A 70 1.51 -0.61 5.07
CA SER A 70 1.60 0.04 6.38
C SER A 70 1.72 -0.93 7.57
N LEU A 71 1.06 -2.09 7.53
CA LEU A 71 1.18 -3.08 8.61
C LEU A 71 2.59 -3.63 8.72
N GLU A 72 3.31 -3.79 7.61
CA GLU A 72 4.64 -4.39 7.63
C GLU A 72 5.62 -3.52 8.41
N PHE A 73 5.56 -2.20 8.26
CA PHE A 73 6.38 -1.27 9.04
C PHE A 73 6.13 -1.38 10.55
N VAL A 74 4.86 -1.53 10.96
CA VAL A 74 4.50 -1.73 12.38
C VAL A 74 4.91 -3.13 12.86
N ALA A 75 4.68 -4.14 12.02
CA ALA A 75 4.95 -5.54 12.33
C ALA A 75 6.43 -5.82 12.53
N VAL A 76 7.32 -5.20 11.76
CA VAL A 76 8.77 -5.34 11.95
C VAL A 76 9.16 -4.93 13.38
N GLY A 77 8.67 -3.78 13.85
CA GLY A 77 8.92 -3.33 15.23
C GLY A 77 8.31 -4.26 16.27
N MET A 78 7.07 -4.73 16.05
CA MET A 78 6.41 -5.67 16.98
C MET A 78 7.14 -7.01 17.07
N VAL A 79 7.65 -7.53 15.95
CA VAL A 79 8.43 -8.78 15.91
C VAL A 79 9.78 -8.59 16.58
N ALA A 80 10.49 -7.48 16.32
CA ALA A 80 11.76 -7.17 16.98
C ALA A 80 11.59 -7.03 18.50
N ALA A 81 10.47 -6.46 18.94
CA ALA A 81 10.11 -6.32 20.35
C ALA A 81 9.52 -7.60 20.98
N MET A 82 9.44 -8.72 20.26
CA MET A 82 8.87 -9.99 20.73
C MET A 82 7.44 -9.84 21.27
N THR A 83 6.65 -9.01 20.60
CA THR A 83 5.29 -8.66 21.02
C THR A 83 4.38 -9.90 21.02
N PRO A 84 3.50 -10.09 22.03
CA PRO A 84 2.58 -11.22 22.07
C PRO A 84 1.68 -11.30 20.83
N LEU A 85 1.48 -12.52 20.31
CA LEU A 85 0.71 -12.77 19.09
C LEU A 85 -0.72 -12.18 19.10
N PRO A 86 -1.49 -12.23 20.20
CA PRO A 86 -2.82 -11.62 20.23
C PRO A 86 -2.81 -10.11 19.94
N TYR A 87 -1.77 -9.41 20.39
CA TYR A 87 -1.63 -7.97 20.16
C TYR A 87 -1.25 -7.66 18.71
N ILE A 88 -0.35 -8.47 18.13
CA ILE A 88 -0.01 -8.39 16.69
C ILE A 88 -1.27 -8.62 15.85
N ALA A 89 -2.08 -9.65 16.18
CA ALA A 89 -3.32 -9.94 15.47
C ALA A 89 -4.34 -8.81 15.56
N LEU A 90 -4.54 -8.23 16.76
CA LEU A 90 -5.43 -7.09 16.95
C LEU A 90 -4.95 -5.86 16.17
N THR A 91 -3.65 -5.55 16.22
CA THR A 91 -3.05 -4.44 15.47
C THR A 91 -3.21 -4.65 13.97
N ALA A 92 -2.92 -5.86 13.47
CA ALA A 92 -3.09 -6.22 12.08
C ALA A 92 -4.53 -6.01 11.60
N LEU A 93 -5.52 -6.43 12.40
CA LEU A 93 -6.93 -6.23 12.13
C LEU A 93 -7.29 -4.74 12.09
N LEU A 94 -6.88 -3.96 13.09
CA LEU A 94 -7.22 -2.54 13.20
C LEU A 94 -6.60 -1.72 12.07
N VAL A 95 -5.30 -1.91 11.80
CA VAL A 95 -4.57 -1.18 10.74
C VAL A 95 -5.11 -1.50 9.34
N ASN A 96 -5.52 -2.75 9.12
CA ASN A 96 -6.02 -3.19 7.82
C ASN A 96 -7.54 -3.16 7.67
N PHE A 97 -8.29 -2.71 8.67
CA PHE A 97 -9.76 -2.73 8.63
C PHE A 97 -10.34 -2.09 7.36
N ARG A 98 -9.63 -1.11 6.77
CA ARG A 98 -9.97 -0.51 5.46
C ARG A 98 -10.22 -1.51 4.33
N HIS A 99 -9.53 -2.66 4.35
CA HIS A 99 -9.65 -3.69 3.32
C HIS A 99 -11.03 -4.34 3.28
N VAL A 100 -11.78 -4.30 4.39
CA VAL A 100 -13.18 -4.76 4.44
C VAL A 100 -14.04 -3.97 3.44
N PHE A 101 -13.78 -2.68 3.27
CA PHE A 101 -14.52 -1.86 2.30
C PHE A 101 -14.14 -2.18 0.86
N TYR A 102 -12.87 -2.50 0.59
CA TYR A 102 -12.42 -2.91 -0.75
C TYR A 102 -13.10 -4.19 -1.21
N ALA A 103 -13.33 -5.13 -0.28
CA ALA A 103 -14.02 -6.38 -0.59
C ALA A 103 -15.46 -6.18 -1.11
N LEU A 104 -16.12 -5.05 -0.80
CA LEU A 104 -17.49 -4.76 -1.23
C LEU A 104 -17.59 -4.28 -2.69
N SER A 105 -16.52 -3.68 -3.22
CA SER A 105 -16.54 -2.98 -4.51
C SER A 105 -15.49 -3.50 -5.50
N PHE A 106 -14.53 -4.31 -5.04
CA PHE A 106 -13.50 -4.87 -5.90
C PHE A 106 -14.12 -5.77 -6.99
N PRO A 107 -13.76 -5.58 -8.28
CA PRO A 107 -14.37 -6.28 -9.42
C PRO A 107 -13.86 -7.73 -9.56
N LEU A 108 -14.03 -8.53 -8.51
CA LEU A 108 -13.60 -9.91 -8.43
C LEU A 108 -14.32 -10.82 -9.44
N ASP A 109 -15.53 -10.44 -9.86
CA ASP A 109 -16.33 -11.10 -10.89
C ASP A 109 -15.59 -11.19 -12.24
N ARG A 110 -14.66 -10.27 -12.50
CA ARG A 110 -13.86 -10.24 -13.73
C ARG A 110 -12.68 -11.21 -13.68
N VAL A 111 -12.22 -11.59 -12.49
CA VAL A 111 -11.06 -12.48 -12.30
C VAL A 111 -11.51 -13.93 -12.42
N LYS A 112 -10.97 -14.63 -13.42
CA LYS A 112 -11.33 -16.03 -13.72
C LYS A 112 -10.29 -16.99 -13.15
N GLY A 113 -10.77 -18.10 -12.56
CA GLY A 113 -9.94 -19.17 -12.00
C GLY A 113 -9.75 -19.05 -10.48
N GLY A 114 -9.78 -20.19 -9.77
CA GLY A 114 -9.72 -20.22 -8.30
C GLY A 114 -8.44 -19.61 -7.74
N LEU A 115 -7.28 -20.00 -8.29
CA LEU A 115 -5.98 -19.47 -7.84
C LEU A 115 -5.83 -17.97 -8.12
N ALA A 116 -6.25 -17.51 -9.29
CA ALA A 116 -6.19 -16.09 -9.64
C ALA A 116 -7.09 -15.24 -8.74
N ARG A 117 -8.29 -15.75 -8.39
CA ARG A 117 -9.19 -15.09 -7.43
C ARG A 117 -8.59 -15.05 -6.03
N PHE A 118 -8.04 -16.16 -5.54
CA PHE A 118 -7.39 -16.21 -4.24
C PHE A 118 -6.21 -15.24 -4.17
N TYR A 119 -5.33 -15.27 -5.18
CA TYR A 119 -4.22 -14.31 -5.27
C TYR A 119 -4.71 -12.87 -5.36
N SER A 120 -5.78 -12.60 -6.11
CA SER A 120 -6.32 -11.23 -6.19
C SER A 120 -6.87 -10.72 -4.87
N MET A 121 -7.42 -11.59 -4.03
CA MET A 121 -7.85 -11.25 -2.66
C MET A 121 -6.65 -11.01 -1.74
N PHE A 122 -5.63 -11.85 -1.84
CA PHE A 122 -4.40 -11.71 -1.07
C PHE A 122 -3.63 -10.43 -1.44
N ALA A 123 -3.45 -10.18 -2.73
CA ALA A 123 -2.70 -9.06 -3.28
C ALA A 123 -3.55 -7.77 -3.41
N LEU A 124 -4.59 -7.65 -2.59
CA LEU A 124 -5.46 -6.48 -2.58
C LEU A 124 -4.85 -5.41 -1.66
N THR A 125 -4.20 -4.43 -2.25
CA THR A 125 -3.69 -3.23 -1.56
C THR A 125 -4.48 -1.99 -1.99
N ASP A 126 -4.30 -0.87 -1.30
CA ASP A 126 -4.90 0.42 -1.64
C ASP A 126 -4.61 0.80 -3.09
N GLU A 127 -3.38 0.57 -3.55
CA GLU A 127 -2.92 0.85 -4.91
C GLU A 127 -3.54 -0.10 -5.93
N ALA A 128 -3.56 -1.39 -5.63
CA ALA A 128 -4.19 -2.40 -6.50
C ALA A 128 -5.70 -2.13 -6.63
N TYR A 129 -6.36 -1.74 -5.54
CA TYR A 129 -7.77 -1.36 -5.52
C TYR A 129 -8.01 -0.08 -6.34
N ALA A 130 -7.24 0.99 -6.07
CA ALA A 130 -7.36 2.26 -6.79
C ALA A 130 -7.17 2.08 -8.30
N MET A 131 -6.19 1.29 -8.72
CA MET A 131 -5.98 0.95 -10.13
C MET A 131 -7.16 0.19 -10.73
N SER A 132 -7.72 -0.77 -10.00
CA SER A 132 -8.80 -1.63 -10.49
C SER A 132 -10.15 -0.90 -10.63
N VAL A 133 -10.37 0.15 -9.83
CA VAL A 133 -11.63 0.91 -9.80
C VAL A 133 -11.57 2.19 -10.64
N THR A 134 -10.41 2.84 -10.72
CA THR A 134 -10.24 4.11 -11.46
C THR A 134 -10.01 3.88 -12.96
N GLY A 135 -9.47 2.72 -13.34
CA GLY A 135 -9.25 2.39 -14.75
C GLY A 135 -10.56 2.20 -15.53
N ASP A 136 -10.55 2.55 -16.83
CA ASP A 136 -11.70 2.27 -17.71
C ASP A 136 -12.05 0.78 -17.63
N ARG A 137 -13.32 0.48 -17.35
CA ARG A 137 -13.87 -0.87 -17.22
C ARG A 137 -13.55 -1.76 -18.43
N LYS A 138 -13.47 -1.19 -19.64
CA LYS A 138 -13.10 -1.94 -20.86
C LYS A 138 -11.61 -2.25 -20.93
N SER A 139 -10.79 -1.45 -20.27
CA SER A 139 -9.34 -1.60 -20.23
C SER A 139 -8.86 -2.54 -19.12
N MET A 140 -9.55 -2.60 -17.97
CA MET A 140 -9.22 -3.45 -16.82
C MET A 140 -9.90 -4.82 -16.92
N SER A 141 -9.35 -5.70 -17.76
CA SER A 141 -9.73 -7.12 -17.76
C SER A 141 -9.25 -7.81 -16.47
N GLY A 142 -9.86 -8.95 -16.10
CA GLY A 142 -9.42 -9.69 -14.91
C GLY A 142 -7.96 -10.14 -14.94
N ARG A 143 -7.42 -10.41 -16.13
CA ARG A 143 -5.99 -10.75 -16.30
C ARG A 143 -5.11 -9.51 -16.14
N VAL A 144 -5.53 -8.37 -16.68
CA VAL A 144 -4.80 -7.10 -16.47
C VAL A 144 -4.75 -6.76 -14.98
N ILE A 145 -5.84 -6.95 -14.23
CA ILE A 145 -5.89 -6.77 -12.77
C ILE A 145 -4.85 -7.65 -12.08
N VAL A 146 -4.88 -8.97 -12.34
CA VAL A 146 -3.94 -9.93 -11.72
C VAL A 146 -2.49 -9.62 -12.07
N TYR A 147 -2.19 -9.30 -13.33
CA TYR A 147 -0.84 -8.93 -13.73
C TYR A 147 -0.39 -7.62 -13.08
N SER A 148 -1.26 -6.61 -12.97
CA SER A 148 -0.95 -5.38 -12.27
C SER A 148 -0.63 -5.67 -10.80
N GLN A 149 -1.44 -6.48 -10.12
CA GLN A 149 -1.16 -6.92 -8.74
C GLN A 149 0.19 -7.65 -8.63
N LEU A 150 0.53 -8.50 -9.60
CA LEU A 150 1.82 -9.18 -9.63
C LEU A 150 2.98 -8.21 -9.79
N TYR A 151 2.86 -7.20 -10.66
CA TYR A 151 3.88 -6.17 -10.82
C TYR A 151 4.05 -5.32 -9.56
N LEU A 152 2.94 -4.87 -8.94
CA LEU A 152 2.99 -4.12 -7.68
C LEU A 152 3.68 -4.92 -6.57
N HIS A 153 3.32 -6.20 -6.45
CA HIS A 153 3.94 -7.11 -5.48
C HIS A 153 5.44 -7.31 -5.76
N ALA A 154 5.83 -7.46 -7.03
CA ALA A 154 7.23 -7.54 -7.43
C ALA A 154 8.01 -6.25 -7.15
N TYR A 155 7.42 -5.07 -7.36
CA TYR A 155 8.04 -3.79 -7.02
C TYR A 155 8.27 -3.66 -5.52
N TRP A 156 7.29 -4.11 -4.71
CA TRP A 156 7.38 -4.10 -3.26
C TRP A 156 8.50 -5.00 -2.75
N ILE A 157 8.51 -6.27 -3.18
CA ILE A 157 9.56 -7.25 -2.85
C ILE A 157 10.92 -6.75 -3.34
N GLY A 158 11.00 -6.28 -4.58
CA GLY A 158 12.24 -5.77 -5.18
C GLY A 158 12.80 -4.58 -4.40
N GLY A 159 11.94 -3.61 -4.05
CA GLY A 159 12.31 -2.49 -3.19
C GLY A 159 12.82 -2.95 -1.83
N ALA A 160 12.13 -3.86 -1.17
CA ALA A 160 12.52 -4.38 0.14
C ALA A 160 13.84 -5.16 0.11
N ILE A 161 14.07 -5.98 -0.91
CA ILE A 161 15.36 -6.66 -1.10
C ILE A 161 16.46 -5.61 -1.32
N LEU A 162 16.24 -4.65 -2.22
CA LEU A 162 17.23 -3.59 -2.49
C LEU A 162 17.56 -2.80 -1.21
N GLY A 163 16.54 -2.39 -0.44
CA GLY A 163 16.73 -1.69 0.83
C GLY A 163 17.47 -2.51 1.87
N ALA A 164 17.09 -3.78 2.04
CA ALA A 164 17.75 -4.68 2.97
C ALA A 164 19.21 -4.96 2.59
N THR A 165 19.51 -5.11 1.29
CA THR A 165 20.89 -5.27 0.82
C THR A 165 21.70 -3.98 0.96
N ALA A 166 21.11 -2.83 0.64
CA ALA A 166 21.78 -1.53 0.78
C ALA A 166 22.08 -1.22 2.25
N ALA A 167 21.18 -1.59 3.17
CA ALA A 167 21.37 -1.39 4.60
C ALA A 167 22.56 -2.16 5.18
N GLN A 168 22.97 -3.29 4.60
CA GLN A 168 24.18 -4.01 5.04
C GLN A 168 25.47 -3.21 4.82
N TRP A 169 25.44 -2.23 3.90
CA TRP A 169 26.60 -1.41 3.58
C TRP A 169 26.58 -0.08 4.34
N ILE A 170 25.50 0.18 5.07
CA ILE A 170 25.37 1.34 5.93
C ILE A 170 26.13 1.05 7.23
N PRO A 171 27.11 1.88 7.61
CA PRO A 171 27.80 1.73 8.88
C PRO A 171 26.86 1.86 10.08
N ASP A 172 27.03 1.01 11.09
CA ASP A 172 26.22 1.00 12.32
C ASP A 172 26.32 2.30 13.13
N ASN A 173 27.31 3.15 12.85
CA ASN A 173 27.54 4.42 13.53
C ASN A 173 26.83 5.62 12.89
N ILE A 174 25.95 5.42 11.91
CA ILE A 174 25.12 6.52 11.39
C ILE A 174 24.05 6.88 12.43
N VAL A 175 24.28 8.02 13.08
CA VAL A 175 23.31 8.63 14.00
C VAL A 175 22.09 9.13 13.21
N GLY A 176 20.88 8.81 13.68
CA GLY A 176 19.62 9.25 13.08
C GLY A 176 19.00 8.25 12.11
N LEU A 177 19.62 7.08 11.93
CA LEU A 177 19.06 6.00 11.11
C LEU A 177 17.75 5.44 11.73
N ASP A 178 17.69 5.44 13.07
CA ASP A 178 16.52 5.17 13.92
C ASP A 178 15.36 6.16 13.73
N PHE A 179 15.65 7.39 13.30
CA PHE A 179 14.63 8.39 12.98
C PHE A 179 13.90 8.08 11.67
N ALA A 180 14.42 7.21 10.80
CA ALA A 180 13.84 6.92 9.48
C ALA A 180 12.38 6.44 9.56
N LEU A 181 12.07 5.55 10.51
CA LEU A 181 10.70 5.07 10.72
C LEU A 181 9.76 6.21 11.16
N THR A 182 10.24 7.05 12.08
CA THR A 182 9.49 8.21 12.55
C THR A 182 9.24 9.19 11.41
N ALA A 183 10.27 9.50 10.61
CA ALA A 183 10.16 10.36 9.44
C ALA A 183 9.15 9.82 8.41
N LEU A 184 9.16 8.51 8.14
CA LEU A 184 8.20 7.88 7.25
C LEU A 184 6.76 8.10 7.74
N PHE A 185 6.46 7.78 9.00
CA PHE A 185 5.11 7.99 9.55
C PHE A 185 4.72 9.47 9.59
N VAL A 186 5.67 10.38 9.82
CA VAL A 186 5.41 11.83 9.75
C VAL A 186 5.03 12.24 8.33
N VAL A 187 5.77 11.81 7.31
CA VAL A 187 5.45 12.10 5.91
C VAL A 187 4.09 11.52 5.52
N LEU A 188 3.82 10.26 5.85
CA LEU A 188 2.52 9.62 5.61
C LEU A 188 1.38 10.36 6.33
N SER A 189 1.62 10.86 7.54
CA SER A 189 0.64 11.67 8.28
C SER A 189 0.38 13.01 7.59
N ILE A 190 1.43 13.69 7.10
CA ILE A 190 1.29 14.94 6.35
C ILE A 190 0.49 14.73 5.06
N GLU A 191 0.77 13.66 4.32
CA GLU A 191 0.03 13.31 3.10
C GLU A 191 -1.43 12.99 3.40
N ALA A 192 -1.70 12.22 4.47
CA ALA A 192 -3.05 11.92 4.92
C ALA A 192 -3.84 13.20 5.31
N ILE A 193 -3.18 14.16 5.97
CA ILE A 193 -3.79 15.46 6.29
C ILE A 193 -4.10 16.25 5.02
N ARG A 194 -3.17 16.28 4.06
CA ARG A 194 -3.33 17.00 2.77
C ARG A 194 -4.45 16.41 1.92
N ALA A 195 -4.70 15.10 2.03
CA ALA A 195 -5.77 14.43 1.31
C ALA A 195 -7.18 14.68 1.88
N GLN A 196 -7.29 15.20 3.10
CA GLN A 196 -8.58 15.44 3.77
C GLN A 196 -9.06 16.88 3.59
N SER A 197 -10.37 17.06 3.44
CA SER A 197 -11.00 18.39 3.48
C SER A 197 -11.18 18.86 4.92
N GLY A 198 -10.14 19.49 5.46
CA GLY A 198 -10.14 20.14 6.77
C GLY A 198 -9.44 19.36 7.89
N TYR A 199 -9.34 20.00 9.06
CA TYR A 199 -8.46 19.53 10.15
C TYR A 199 -9.17 18.74 11.26
N ALA A 200 -10.48 18.55 11.18
CA ALA A 200 -11.24 17.87 12.23
C ALA A 200 -10.80 16.41 12.44
N VAL A 201 -10.64 15.64 11.36
CA VAL A 201 -10.19 14.23 11.44
C VAL A 201 -8.74 14.13 11.95
N PRO A 202 -7.77 14.89 11.40
CA PRO A 202 -6.42 14.94 11.96
C PRO A 202 -6.36 15.34 13.44
N ALA A 203 -7.13 16.35 13.86
CA ALA A 203 -7.15 16.80 15.25
C ALA A 203 -7.68 15.70 16.19
N MET A 204 -8.73 14.97 15.77
CA MET A 204 -9.23 13.81 16.51
C MET A 204 -8.16 12.72 16.64
N ALA A 205 -7.42 12.42 15.56
CA ALA A 205 -6.37 11.41 15.56
C ALA A 205 -5.24 11.78 16.53
N VAL A 206 -4.74 13.02 16.47
CA VAL A 206 -3.71 13.53 17.39
C VAL A 206 -4.19 13.48 18.84
N THR A 207 -5.44 13.88 19.10
CA THR A 207 -6.02 13.85 20.44
C THR A 207 -6.10 12.42 20.99
N CYS A 208 -6.53 11.46 20.17
CA CYS A 208 -6.57 10.05 20.56
C CYS A 208 -5.16 9.50 20.85
N ALA A 209 -4.18 9.85 20.03
CA ALA A 209 -2.79 9.45 20.24
C ALA A 209 -2.22 10.01 21.55
N LEU A 210 -2.47 11.30 21.86
CA LEU A 210 -2.03 11.93 23.10
C LEU A 210 -2.70 11.29 24.33
N ILE A 211 -4.01 11.05 24.28
CA ILE A 211 -4.73 10.39 25.37
C ILE A 211 -4.20 8.97 25.58
N ALA A 212 -4.02 8.20 24.50
CA ALA A 212 -3.48 6.85 24.58
C ALA A 212 -2.07 6.84 25.19
N ARG A 213 -1.22 7.80 24.80
CA ARG A 213 0.15 7.93 25.33
C ARG A 213 0.19 8.24 26.82
N LEU A 214 -0.82 8.94 27.34
CA LEU A 214 -0.97 9.25 28.77
C LEU A 214 -1.60 8.10 29.55
N ALA A 215 -2.49 7.33 28.92
CA ALA A 215 -3.18 6.20 29.54
C ALA A 215 -2.26 4.98 29.69
N ASP A 216 -1.64 4.55 28.61
CA ASP A 216 -0.73 3.41 28.58
C ASP A 216 0.24 3.53 27.39
N PRO A 217 1.51 3.87 27.64
CA PRO A 217 2.51 4.01 26.58
C PRO A 217 2.78 2.70 25.82
N ASP A 218 2.70 1.55 26.48
CA ASP A 218 3.06 0.26 25.90
C ASP A 218 1.95 -0.25 24.96
N HIS A 219 0.70 0.10 25.26
CA HIS A 219 -0.48 -0.28 24.47
C HIS A 219 -1.09 0.90 23.69
N MET A 220 -0.29 1.94 23.43
CA MET A 220 -0.75 3.20 22.84
C MET A 220 -1.50 3.00 21.51
N LEU A 221 -1.00 2.12 20.63
CA LEU A 221 -1.52 1.98 19.26
C LEU A 221 -2.97 1.46 19.20
N PRO A 222 -3.34 0.31 19.81
CA PRO A 222 -4.72 -0.15 19.81
C PRO A 222 -5.65 0.76 20.63
N ILE A 223 -5.15 1.39 21.70
CA ILE A 223 -5.96 2.36 22.47
C ILE A 223 -6.29 3.57 21.59
N ALA A 224 -5.29 4.16 20.93
CA ALA A 224 -5.47 5.31 20.05
C ALA A 224 -6.39 4.97 18.87
N MET A 225 -6.17 3.83 18.21
CA MET A 225 -7.02 3.39 17.09
C MET A 225 -8.46 3.09 17.54
N GLY A 226 -8.65 2.39 18.65
CA GLY A 226 -9.97 2.07 19.19
C GLY A 226 -10.75 3.33 19.57
N ALA A 227 -10.10 4.28 20.24
CA ALA A 227 -10.68 5.57 20.56
C ALA A 227 -11.04 6.37 19.29
N PHE A 228 -10.13 6.41 18.31
CA PHE A 228 -10.32 7.13 17.07
C PHE A 228 -11.49 6.58 16.25
N VAL A 229 -11.58 5.25 16.09
CA VAL A 229 -12.71 4.58 15.43
C VAL A 229 -14.02 4.88 16.15
N SER A 230 -14.04 4.81 17.49
CA SER A 230 -15.23 5.11 18.29
C SER A 230 -15.70 6.54 18.07
N LEU A 231 -14.79 7.51 18.05
CA LEU A 231 -15.12 8.91 17.78
C LEU A 231 -15.62 9.13 16.35
N LEU A 232 -15.07 8.43 15.35
CA LEU A 232 -15.57 8.49 13.98
C LEU A 232 -16.99 7.94 13.86
N ILE A 233 -17.30 6.85 14.56
CA ILE A 233 -18.65 6.28 14.61
C ILE A 233 -19.63 7.29 15.24
N VAL A 234 -19.27 7.90 16.38
CA VAL A 234 -20.09 8.93 17.03
C VAL A 234 -20.31 10.12 16.08
N ARG A 235 -19.25 10.61 15.44
CA ARG A 235 -19.34 11.73 14.48
C ARG A 235 -20.23 11.39 13.29
N TYR A 236 -20.16 10.16 12.77
CA TYR A 236 -21.03 9.68 11.70
C TYR A 236 -22.51 9.75 12.11
N PHE A 237 -22.86 9.22 13.28
CA PHE A 237 -24.24 9.26 13.79
C PHE A 237 -24.74 10.69 14.05
N LEU A 238 -23.90 11.57 14.60
CA LEU A 238 -24.25 12.97 14.83
C LEU A 238 -24.47 13.73 13.51
N SER A 239 -23.62 13.51 12.51
CA SER A 239 -23.74 14.15 11.19
C SER A 239 -25.02 13.69 10.48
N ARG A 240 -25.36 12.40 10.58
CA ARG A 240 -26.59 11.86 9.99
C ARG A 240 -27.85 12.42 10.65
N ARG A 241 -27.85 12.61 11.98
CA ARG A 241 -28.97 13.23 12.70
C ARG A 241 -29.19 14.68 12.28
N LYS A 242 -28.10 15.43 12.06
CA LYS A 242 -28.19 16.84 11.63
C LYS A 242 -28.82 16.98 10.24
N VAL A 243 -28.37 16.16 9.28
CA VAL A 243 -28.97 16.12 7.92
C VAL A 243 -30.45 15.73 7.94
N SER A 244 -30.85 14.84 8.85
CA SER A 244 -32.26 14.44 8.99
C SER A 244 -33.13 15.46 9.75
N ALA A 245 -32.53 16.40 10.48
CA ALA A 245 -33.24 17.46 11.19
C ALA A 245 -33.40 18.73 10.33
N ASP A 246 -32.51 18.91 9.33
CA ASP A 246 -32.53 20.02 8.38
C ASP A 246 -33.30 19.70 7.07
N ALA A 247 -33.86 18.49 6.94
CA ALA A 247 -34.67 18.01 5.79
C ALA A 247 -36.16 17.92 6.14
#